data_AF-A0A7W4EKD1-F1
#
_entry.id   AF-A0A7W4EKD1-F1
#
_cell.length_a   1.000
_cell.length_b   1.000
_cell.length_c   1.000
_cell.angle_alpha   90.00
_cell.angle_beta   90.00
_cell.angle_gamma   90.00
#
_symmetry.space_group_name_H-M   'P 1'
#
loop_
_entity.id
_entity.type
_entity.pdbx_description
1 polymer ?
#
loop_
_entity_poly.entity_id
_entity_poly.type
_entity_poly.pdbx_seq_one_letter_code
_entity_poly.pdbx_strand_id
1 'polypeptide(L)'
;MNAAKTVAPAERLVTVEDIESHYQMANDRYYAKLASLFALREEIRGHYSAVAEAEEILRQVQQSTYTTFAVAKRRLDSRSHRKGGKKRDVDSRKAVRVARRDLQRAQNALQITRAQDAALYKRLHQCSADVLQLRQKLKRARALFHIRTAIVAVGIPLPLLDTLFFEYTIGGVLSMYYGGRPGAWWGKRRPQHGHAVVTVDGILIYHRPPFSAHGPHNRVGHPLFERGNTPPAATLLPKANPPLPSRQGDGSGVRKIVASADSTALAAELASA
;
A
#
# COMPACT_ATOMS: atom_id res chain seq x y z
N MET A 1 44.38 -9.94 -34.07
CA MET A 1 43.17 -10.76 -33.85
C MET A 1 42.62 -10.42 -32.48
N ASN A 2 41.52 -9.66 -32.44
CA ASN A 2 40.92 -9.15 -31.21
C ASN A 2 40.07 -10.24 -30.55
N ALA A 3 40.51 -10.75 -29.41
CA ALA A 3 39.70 -11.58 -28.53
C ALA A 3 38.79 -10.67 -27.70
N ALA A 4 37.70 -10.20 -28.31
CA ALA A 4 36.55 -9.68 -27.58
C ALA A 4 35.91 -10.86 -26.82
N LYS A 5 36.45 -11.15 -25.64
CA LYS A 5 35.79 -12.00 -24.64
C LYS A 5 34.58 -11.20 -24.16
N THR A 6 33.43 -11.48 -24.77
CA THR A 6 32.11 -11.11 -24.27
C THR A 6 32.00 -11.60 -22.84
N VAL A 7 32.17 -10.67 -21.90
CA VAL A 7 31.84 -10.87 -20.49
C VAL A 7 30.34 -11.12 -20.45
N ALA A 8 29.95 -12.36 -20.16
CA ALA A 8 28.59 -12.69 -19.77
C ALA A 8 28.14 -11.71 -18.68
N PRO A 9 26.87 -11.24 -18.67
CA PRO A 9 26.43 -10.32 -17.64
C PRO A 9 26.52 -11.06 -16.31
N ALA A 10 27.58 -10.79 -15.55
CA ALA A 10 27.63 -11.16 -14.16
C ALA A 10 26.42 -10.48 -13.54
N GLU A 11 25.45 -11.30 -13.15
CA GLU A 11 24.28 -10.93 -12.37
C GLU A 11 24.77 -9.97 -11.28
N ARG A 12 24.55 -8.67 -11.49
CA ARG A 12 25.00 -7.62 -10.59
C ARG A 12 24.15 -7.82 -9.34
N LEU A 13 24.71 -8.47 -8.32
CA LEU A 13 24.08 -8.62 -7.03
C LEU A 13 23.67 -7.23 -6.55
N VAL A 14 22.36 -7.01 -6.47
CA VAL A 14 21.78 -5.72 -6.09
C VAL A 14 22.38 -5.28 -4.76
N THR A 15 23.03 -4.12 -4.75
CA THR A 15 23.68 -3.58 -3.56
C THR A 15 22.64 -3.01 -2.60
N VAL A 16 23.02 -2.73 -1.35
CA VAL A 16 22.13 -2.03 -0.41
C VAL A 16 21.76 -0.65 -0.94
N GLU A 17 22.72 0.02 -1.59
CA GLU A 17 22.55 1.35 -2.20
C GLU A 17 21.52 1.32 -3.34
N ASP A 18 21.54 0.30 -4.19
CA ASP A 18 20.54 0.12 -5.25
C ASP A 18 19.12 -0.05 -4.68
N ILE A 19 18.97 -0.84 -3.61
CA ILE A 19 17.67 -1.06 -2.94
C ILE A 19 17.22 0.18 -2.17
N GLU A 20 18.15 0.93 -1.58
CA GLU A 20 17.87 2.21 -0.94
C GLU A 20 17.34 3.21 -1.96
N SER A 21 18.01 3.34 -3.10
CA SER A 21 17.57 4.18 -4.23
C SER A 21 16.19 3.76 -4.72
N HIS A 22 15.92 2.46 -4.85
CA HIS A 22 14.61 1.95 -5.23
C HIS A 22 13.52 2.32 -4.20
N TYR A 23 13.83 2.20 -2.90
CA TYR A 23 12.94 2.60 -1.82
C TYR A 23 12.65 4.10 -1.83
N GLN A 24 13.69 4.93 -1.95
CA GLN A 24 13.58 6.39 -2.04
C GLN A 24 12.73 6.79 -3.25
N MET A 25 13.01 6.24 -4.44
CA MET A 25 12.22 6.49 -5.64
C MET A 25 10.75 6.09 -5.48
N ALA A 26 10.46 4.95 -4.84
CA ALA A 26 9.09 4.52 -4.56
C ALA A 26 8.40 5.47 -3.57
N ASN A 27 9.14 5.95 -2.58
CA ASN A 27 8.67 6.90 -1.57
C ASN A 27 8.32 8.26 -2.19
N ASP A 28 9.22 8.80 -3.03
CA ASP A 28 9.04 10.06 -3.74
C ASP A 28 7.84 10.00 -4.68
N ARG A 29 7.70 8.93 -5.46
CA ARG A 29 6.54 8.71 -6.33
C ARG A 29 5.24 8.68 -5.56
N TYR A 30 5.21 8.01 -4.40
CA TYR A 30 4.03 7.95 -3.56
C TYR A 30 3.65 9.33 -3.03
N TYR A 31 4.58 10.08 -2.45
CA TYR A 31 4.30 11.41 -1.90
C TYR A 31 3.98 12.45 -2.97
N ALA A 32 4.63 12.41 -4.13
CA ALA A 32 4.30 13.27 -5.27
C ALA A 32 2.86 13.03 -5.75
N LYS A 33 2.44 11.75 -5.85
CA LYS A 33 1.07 11.42 -6.25
C LYS A 33 0.05 11.76 -5.17
N LEU A 34 0.40 11.60 -3.90
CA LEU A 34 -0.42 12.01 -2.77
C LEU A 34 -0.66 13.54 -2.77
N ALA A 35 0.38 14.33 -3.07
CA ALA A 35 0.25 15.77 -3.26
C ALA A 35 -0.67 16.12 -4.44
N SER A 36 -0.56 15.39 -5.56
CA SER A 36 -1.47 15.56 -6.71
C SER A 36 -2.92 15.23 -6.35
N LEU A 37 -3.16 14.23 -5.50
CA LEU A 37 -4.51 13.89 -5.02
C LEU A 37 -5.09 15.02 -4.16
N PHE A 38 -4.28 15.65 -3.30
CA PHE A 38 -4.73 16.79 -2.50
C PHE A 38 -5.03 18.01 -3.37
N ALA A 39 -4.17 18.34 -4.33
CA ALA A 39 -4.42 19.41 -5.28
C ALA A 39 -5.74 19.21 -6.04
N LEU A 40 -6.00 17.99 -6.51
CA LEU A 40 -7.26 17.64 -7.20
C LEU A 40 -8.49 17.77 -6.29
N ARG A 41 -8.38 17.48 -4.99
CA ARG A 41 -9.48 17.68 -4.05
C ARG A 41 -9.80 19.16 -3.86
N GLU A 42 -8.79 20.03 -3.80
CA GLU A 42 -9.01 21.47 -3.75
C GLU A 42 -9.60 22.01 -5.06
N GLU A 43 -9.18 21.50 -6.22
CA GLU A 43 -9.79 21.83 -7.52
C GLU A 43 -11.28 21.46 -7.53
N ILE A 44 -11.64 20.26 -7.06
CA ILE A 44 -13.03 19.82 -6.96
C ILE A 44 -13.84 20.70 -6.01
N ARG A 45 -13.25 21.09 -4.87
CA ARG A 45 -13.88 22.02 -3.93
C ARG A 45 -14.15 23.37 -4.56
N GLY A 46 -13.18 23.91 -5.32
CA GLY A 46 -13.35 25.13 -6.10
C GLY A 46 -14.43 25.00 -7.17
N HIS A 47 -14.51 23.85 -7.84
CA HIS A 47 -15.53 23.57 -8.84
C HIS A 47 -16.95 23.60 -8.24
N TYR A 48 -17.17 23.02 -7.06
CA TYR A 48 -18.47 23.12 -6.39
C TYR A 48 -18.86 24.55 -6.04
N SER A 49 -17.90 25.39 -5.63
CA SER A 49 -18.15 26.81 -5.41
C SER A 49 -18.60 27.49 -6.70
N ALA A 50 -17.91 27.23 -7.81
CA ALA A 50 -18.27 27.79 -9.12
C ALA A 50 -19.64 27.30 -9.61
N VAL A 51 -20.02 26.05 -9.34
CA VAL A 51 -21.37 25.53 -9.65
C VAL A 51 -22.42 26.25 -8.82
N ALA A 52 -22.20 26.45 -7.52
CA ALA A 52 -23.11 27.18 -6.64
C ALA A 52 -23.29 28.64 -7.09
N GLU A 53 -22.21 29.31 -7.48
CA GLU A 53 -22.26 30.66 -8.06
C GLU A 53 -23.04 30.70 -9.37
N ALA A 54 -22.84 29.73 -10.27
CA ALA A 54 -23.57 29.63 -11.53
C ALA A 54 -25.08 29.37 -11.32
N GLU A 55 -25.44 28.56 -10.32
CA GLU A 55 -26.83 28.33 -9.92
C GLU A 55 -27.49 29.60 -9.38
N GLU A 56 -26.77 30.38 -8.58
CA GLU A 56 -27.26 31.65 -8.05
C GLU A 56 -27.44 32.70 -9.16
N ILE A 57 -26.51 32.79 -10.12
CA ILE A 57 -26.66 33.63 -11.32
C ILE A 57 -27.91 33.21 -12.10
N LEU A 58 -28.12 31.90 -12.31
CA LEU A 58 -29.30 31.41 -12.99
C LEU A 58 -30.59 31.80 -12.25
N ARG A 59 -30.61 31.68 -10.91
CA ARG A 59 -31.75 32.08 -10.07
C ARG A 59 -32.05 33.57 -10.23
N GLN A 60 -31.04 34.42 -10.19
CA GLN A 60 -31.19 35.87 -10.39
C GLN A 60 -31.70 36.23 -11.79
N VAL A 61 -31.16 35.57 -12.83
CA VAL A 61 -31.61 35.75 -14.23
C VAL A 61 -33.04 35.25 -14.44
N GLN A 62 -33.45 34.16 -13.79
CA GLN A 62 -34.83 33.68 -13.83
C GLN A 62 -35.79 34.70 -13.20
N GLN A 63 -35.43 35.23 -12.03
CA GLN A 63 -36.24 36.26 -11.35
C GLN A 63 -36.35 37.53 -12.19
N SER A 64 -35.26 38.03 -12.76
CA SER A 64 -35.27 39.23 -13.62
C SER A 64 -36.05 38.98 -14.93
N THR A 65 -36.00 37.77 -15.47
CA THR A 65 -36.79 37.38 -16.65
C THR A 65 -38.28 37.37 -16.33
N TYR A 66 -38.68 36.82 -15.18
CA TYR A 66 -40.08 36.81 -14.74
C TYR A 66 -40.62 38.23 -14.54
N THR A 67 -39.88 39.10 -13.87
CA THR A 67 -40.29 40.50 -13.66
C THR A 67 -40.39 41.26 -14.97
N THR A 68 -39.43 41.09 -15.89
CA THR A 68 -39.45 41.68 -17.23
C THR A 68 -40.67 41.22 -18.02
N PHE A 69 -41.02 39.93 -17.94
CA PHE A 69 -42.20 39.38 -18.59
C PHE A 69 -43.50 39.96 -18.01
N ALA A 70 -43.62 40.02 -16.69
CA ALA A 70 -44.78 40.60 -16.01
C ALA A 70 -44.99 42.07 -16.37
N VAL A 71 -43.92 42.88 -16.40
CA VAL A 71 -43.98 44.29 -16.81
C VAL A 71 -44.35 44.43 -18.28
N ALA A 72 -43.75 43.64 -19.17
CA ALA A 72 -44.07 43.66 -20.59
C ALA A 72 -45.55 43.29 -20.83
N LYS A 73 -46.07 42.29 -20.11
CA LYS A 73 -47.48 41.87 -20.18
C LYS A 73 -48.42 42.99 -19.73
N ARG A 74 -48.18 43.58 -18.55
CA ARG A 74 -48.97 44.74 -18.06
C ARG A 74 -48.99 45.90 -19.06
N ARG A 75 -47.85 46.19 -19.69
CA ARG A 75 -47.74 47.25 -20.72
C ARG A 75 -48.56 46.92 -21.96
N LEU A 76 -48.55 45.67 -22.41
CA LEU A 76 -49.34 45.20 -23.56
C LEU A 76 -50.85 45.19 -23.25
N ASP A 77 -51.23 44.84 -22.02
CA ASP A 77 -52.63 44.80 -21.59
C ASP A 77 -53.22 46.21 -21.42
N SER A 78 -52.41 47.19 -20.98
CA SER A 78 -52.82 48.61 -20.81
C SER A 78 -53.06 49.38 -22.13
N ARG A 79 -52.96 48.70 -23.27
CA ARG A 79 -53.04 49.24 -24.63
C ARG A 79 -54.45 49.70 -25.04
N SER A 80 -55.49 49.23 -24.34
CA SER A 80 -56.88 49.62 -24.61
C SER A 80 -57.17 51.12 -24.44
N HIS A 81 -56.29 51.90 -23.78
CA HIS A 81 -56.62 53.25 -23.33
C HIS A 81 -55.74 54.41 -23.86
N ARG A 82 -54.72 54.21 -24.71
CA ARG A 82 -53.82 55.32 -25.13
C ARG A 82 -53.32 55.28 -26.58
N LYS A 83 -53.35 56.45 -27.26
CA LYS A 83 -52.70 56.68 -28.57
C LYS A 83 -51.17 56.79 -28.38
N GLY A 84 -50.39 55.91 -29.02
CA GLY A 84 -48.91 55.88 -28.94
C GLY A 84 -48.24 54.51 -28.71
N GLY A 85 -49.00 53.40 -28.71
CA GLY A 85 -48.53 52.08 -28.26
C GLY A 85 -47.45 51.36 -29.10
N LYS A 86 -47.35 51.60 -30.41
CA LYS A 86 -46.52 50.77 -31.31
C LYS A 86 -45.03 50.69 -30.91
N LYS A 87 -44.39 51.82 -30.55
CA LYS A 87 -42.96 51.84 -30.14
C LYS A 87 -42.74 51.10 -28.81
N ARG A 88 -43.63 51.32 -27.82
CA ARG A 88 -43.57 50.67 -26.50
C ARG A 88 -43.77 49.15 -26.58
N ASP A 89 -44.60 48.68 -27.51
CA ASP A 89 -44.78 47.25 -27.77
C ASP A 89 -43.51 46.62 -28.32
N VAL A 90 -42.86 47.29 -29.29
CA VAL A 90 -41.59 46.85 -29.87
C VAL A 90 -40.50 46.77 -28.80
N ASP A 91 -40.39 47.78 -27.95
CA ASP A 91 -39.43 47.82 -26.84
C ASP A 91 -39.69 46.70 -25.82
N SER A 92 -40.96 46.46 -25.46
CA SER A 92 -41.33 45.39 -24.53
C SER A 92 -41.05 44.00 -25.10
N ARG A 93 -41.37 43.76 -26.38
CA ARG A 93 -41.03 42.51 -27.09
C ARG A 93 -39.52 42.35 -27.26
N LYS A 94 -38.76 43.43 -27.41
CA LYS A 94 -37.29 43.41 -27.47
C LYS A 94 -36.72 43.03 -26.11
N ALA A 95 -37.18 43.64 -25.02
CA ALA A 95 -36.74 43.33 -23.66
C ALA A 95 -36.99 41.86 -23.28
N VAL A 96 -38.17 41.31 -23.59
CA VAL A 96 -38.47 39.89 -23.36
C VAL A 96 -37.56 38.96 -24.17
N ARG A 97 -37.25 39.32 -25.43
CA ARG A 97 -36.31 38.55 -26.26
C ARG A 97 -34.89 38.55 -25.70
N VAL A 98 -34.43 39.69 -25.17
CA VAL A 98 -33.12 39.79 -24.52
C VAL A 98 -33.09 38.94 -23.24
N ALA A 99 -34.08 39.09 -22.36
CA ALA A 99 -34.16 38.30 -21.12
C ALA A 99 -34.19 36.79 -21.38
N ARG A 100 -34.91 36.32 -22.41
CA ARG A 100 -34.89 34.91 -22.82
C ARG A 100 -33.51 34.43 -23.30
N ARG A 101 -32.78 35.26 -24.03
CA ARG A 101 -31.42 34.94 -24.47
C ARG A 101 -30.46 34.85 -23.29
N ASP A 102 -30.58 35.74 -22.33
CA ASP A 102 -29.72 35.74 -21.14
C ASP A 102 -30.04 34.55 -20.22
N LEU A 103 -31.31 34.17 -20.08
CA LEU A 103 -31.71 32.93 -19.42
C LEU A 103 -31.11 31.70 -20.10
N GLN A 104 -31.20 31.61 -21.43
CA GLN A 104 -30.61 30.50 -22.17
C GLN A 104 -29.08 30.45 -22.01
N ARG A 105 -28.40 31.60 -22.02
CA ARG A 105 -26.95 31.67 -21.80
C ARG A 105 -26.56 31.19 -20.41
N ALA A 106 -27.28 31.61 -19.36
CA ALA A 106 -27.04 31.17 -18.00
C ALA A 106 -27.28 29.66 -17.84
N GLN A 107 -28.34 29.12 -18.46
CA GLN A 107 -28.61 27.68 -18.48
C GLN A 107 -27.51 26.90 -19.19
N ASN A 108 -27.05 27.37 -20.35
CA ASN A 108 -25.96 26.72 -21.09
C ASN A 108 -24.65 26.76 -20.30
N ALA A 109 -24.34 27.87 -19.62
CA ALA A 109 -23.15 27.99 -18.78
C ALA A 109 -23.19 26.96 -17.63
N LEU A 110 -24.33 26.82 -16.94
CA LEU A 110 -24.50 25.82 -15.88
C LEU A 110 -24.41 24.38 -16.41
N GLN A 111 -24.91 24.11 -17.62
CA GLN A 111 -24.76 22.79 -18.23
C GLN A 111 -23.29 22.47 -18.54
N ILE A 112 -22.52 23.45 -19.03
CA ILE A 112 -21.09 23.27 -19.31
C ILE A 112 -20.31 23.00 -18.02
N THR A 113 -20.57 23.75 -16.94
CA THR A 113 -19.90 23.50 -15.65
C THR A 113 -20.27 22.12 -15.11
N ARG A 114 -21.56 21.73 -15.10
CA ARG A 114 -21.98 20.38 -14.67
C ARG A 114 -21.44 19.25 -15.55
N ALA A 115 -21.22 19.49 -16.84
CA ALA A 115 -20.60 18.48 -17.71
C ALA A 115 -19.14 18.19 -17.31
N GLN A 116 -18.45 19.14 -16.69
CA GLN A 116 -17.07 18.97 -16.21
C GLN A 116 -17.00 18.10 -14.94
N ASP A 117 -18.08 18.00 -14.15
CA ASP A 117 -18.14 17.16 -12.94
C ASP A 117 -17.73 15.72 -13.23
N ALA A 118 -18.31 15.12 -14.27
CA ALA A 118 -18.05 13.72 -14.61
C ALA A 118 -16.57 13.48 -14.95
N ALA A 119 -15.89 14.45 -15.57
CA ALA A 119 -14.48 14.37 -15.87
C ALA A 119 -13.61 14.50 -14.59
N LEU A 120 -13.95 15.42 -13.69
CA LEU A 120 -13.27 15.60 -12.41
C LEU A 120 -13.38 14.37 -11.53
N TYR A 121 -14.57 13.78 -11.41
CA TYR A 121 -14.77 12.55 -10.65
C TYR A 121 -14.00 11.36 -11.23
N LYS A 122 -13.97 11.19 -12.55
CA LYS A 122 -13.15 10.16 -13.20
C LYS A 122 -11.66 10.33 -12.87
N ARG A 123 -11.16 11.57 -12.91
CA ARG A 123 -9.77 11.88 -12.52
C ARG A 123 -9.50 11.58 -11.05
N LEU A 124 -10.45 11.90 -10.16
CA LEU A 124 -10.34 11.61 -8.73
C LEU A 124 -10.25 10.11 -8.48
N HIS A 125 -11.14 9.34 -9.08
CA HIS A 125 -11.13 7.88 -8.98
C HIS A 125 -9.80 7.30 -9.46
N GLN A 126 -9.32 7.71 -10.65
CA GLN A 126 -8.04 7.23 -11.17
C GLN A 126 -6.87 7.59 -10.25
N CYS A 127 -6.79 8.85 -9.81
CA CYS A 127 -5.71 9.31 -8.93
C CYS A 127 -5.72 8.56 -7.60
N SER A 128 -6.90 8.29 -7.03
CA SER A 128 -7.04 7.50 -5.80
C SER A 128 -6.58 6.05 -5.97
N ALA A 129 -6.90 5.42 -7.11
CA ALA A 129 -6.45 4.06 -7.42
C ALA A 129 -4.92 3.99 -7.57
N ASP A 130 -4.33 4.96 -8.26
CA ASP A 130 -2.87 5.07 -8.42
C ASP A 130 -2.16 5.21 -7.06
N VAL A 131 -2.69 6.04 -6.15
CA VAL A 131 -2.12 6.22 -4.79
C VAL A 131 -2.16 4.90 -4.00
N LEU A 132 -3.24 4.13 -4.10
CA LEU A 132 -3.33 2.82 -3.45
C LEU A 132 -2.30 1.83 -4.01
N GLN A 133 -2.12 1.80 -5.34
CA GLN A 133 -1.09 0.96 -5.97
C GLN A 133 0.32 1.38 -5.54
N LEU A 134 0.61 2.68 -5.54
CA LEU A 134 1.91 3.21 -5.09
C LEU A 134 2.16 2.92 -3.61
N ARG A 135 1.13 2.98 -2.76
CA ARG A 135 1.24 2.60 -1.34
C ARG A 135 1.63 1.13 -1.18
N GLN A 136 1.07 0.24 -1.99
CA GLN A 136 1.45 -1.18 -1.98
C GLN A 136 2.89 -1.38 -2.45
N LYS A 137 3.30 -0.69 -3.53
CA LYS A 137 4.69 -0.72 -4.02
C LYS A 137 5.68 -0.19 -2.97
N LEU A 138 5.35 0.92 -2.31
CA LEU A 138 6.16 1.49 -1.23
C LEU A 138 6.29 0.52 -0.05
N LYS A 139 5.19 -0.14 0.36
CA LYS A 139 5.24 -1.17 1.41
C LYS A 139 6.17 -2.32 1.05
N ARG A 140 6.15 -2.78 -0.21
CA ARG A 140 7.04 -3.85 -0.69
C ARG A 140 8.50 -3.38 -0.73
N ALA A 141 8.77 -2.23 -1.33
CA ALA A 141 10.12 -1.65 -1.39
C ALA A 141 10.71 -1.43 0.01
N ARG A 142 9.90 -0.94 0.96
CA ARG A 142 10.32 -0.78 2.36
C ARG A 142 10.66 -2.11 3.01
N ALA A 143 9.85 -3.14 2.80
CA ALA A 143 10.12 -4.47 3.35
C ALA A 143 11.43 -5.05 2.79
N LEU A 144 11.64 -4.94 1.48
CA LEU A 144 12.88 -5.38 0.81
C LEU A 144 14.11 -4.65 1.36
N PHE A 145 14.02 -3.33 1.51
CA PHE A 145 15.08 -2.52 2.11
C PHE A 145 15.45 -3.02 3.51
N HIS A 146 14.48 -3.14 4.43
CA HIS A 146 14.76 -3.63 5.79
C HIS A 146 15.34 -5.05 5.81
N ILE A 147 14.83 -5.95 4.97
CA ILE A 147 15.35 -7.32 4.86
C ILE A 147 16.79 -7.32 4.36
N ARG A 148 17.11 -6.54 3.32
CA ARG A 148 18.47 -6.48 2.78
C ARG A 148 19.44 -5.88 3.79
N THR A 149 19.07 -4.79 4.44
CA THR A 149 19.89 -4.16 5.49
C THR A 149 20.17 -5.14 6.63
N ALA A 150 19.17 -5.93 7.03
CA ALA A 150 19.36 -6.98 8.03
C ALA A 150 20.31 -8.11 7.54
N ILE A 151 20.18 -8.57 6.30
CA ILE A 151 21.09 -9.58 5.71
C ILE A 151 22.55 -9.10 5.75
N VAL A 152 22.78 -7.84 5.39
CA VAL A 152 24.13 -7.25 5.38
C VAL A 152 24.65 -7.05 6.80
N ALA A 153 23.84 -6.56 7.73
CA ALA A 153 24.22 -6.39 9.13
C ALA A 153 24.59 -7.71 9.81
N VAL A 154 23.94 -8.81 9.43
CA VAL A 154 24.22 -10.17 9.93
C VAL A 154 25.46 -10.79 9.26
N GLY A 155 25.87 -10.28 8.09
CA GLY A 155 26.99 -10.82 7.32
C GLY A 155 26.72 -12.20 6.74
N ILE A 156 25.49 -12.47 6.28
CA ILE A 156 25.14 -13.79 5.70
C ILE A 156 25.87 -13.99 4.37
N PRO A 157 26.62 -15.10 4.20
CA PRO A 157 27.27 -15.42 2.94
C PRO A 157 26.28 -15.55 1.78
N LEU A 158 26.62 -14.99 0.63
CA LEU A 158 25.82 -15.06 -0.60
C LEU A 158 25.31 -16.48 -0.95
N PRO A 159 26.12 -17.56 -0.82
CA PRO A 159 25.67 -18.92 -1.15
C PRO A 159 24.56 -19.45 -0.24
N LEU A 160 24.33 -18.81 0.92
CA LEU A 160 23.29 -19.22 1.87
C LEU A 160 22.00 -18.43 1.71
N LEU A 161 21.96 -17.43 0.83
CA LEU A 161 20.76 -16.61 0.63
C LEU A 161 19.56 -17.43 0.12
N ASP A 162 19.79 -18.44 -0.71
CA ASP A 162 18.73 -19.31 -1.25
C ASP A 162 18.04 -20.16 -0.18
N THR A 163 18.68 -20.30 0.98
CA THR A 163 18.18 -21.05 2.13
C THR A 163 17.47 -20.16 3.15
N LEU A 164 17.43 -18.84 2.93
CA LEU A 164 16.87 -17.88 3.87
C LEU A 164 15.38 -18.10 4.08
N PHE A 165 15.01 -18.02 5.35
CA PHE A 165 13.65 -17.99 5.81
C PHE A 165 13.50 -16.90 6.86
N PHE A 166 12.41 -16.15 6.77
CA PHE A 166 12.16 -14.99 7.61
C PHE A 166 10.88 -15.20 8.42
N GLU A 167 10.92 -14.89 9.71
CA GLU A 167 9.73 -14.73 10.54
C GLU A 167 9.71 -13.31 11.09
N TYR A 168 8.61 -12.60 10.84
CA TYR A 168 8.37 -11.30 11.44
C TYR A 168 7.60 -11.49 12.75
N THR A 169 8.15 -10.98 13.84
CA THR A 169 7.46 -11.00 15.13
C THR A 169 6.71 -9.69 15.39
N ILE A 170 5.58 -9.80 16.08
CA ILE A 170 4.80 -8.66 16.56
C ILE A 170 5.67 -7.98 17.62
N GLY A 171 6.33 -6.89 17.26
CA GLY A 171 7.41 -6.29 18.04
C GLY A 171 8.50 -5.62 17.20
N GLY A 172 8.46 -5.78 15.87
CA GLY A 172 9.42 -5.14 14.99
C GLY A 172 10.78 -5.85 14.97
N VAL A 173 10.75 -7.17 15.12
CA VAL A 173 11.96 -8.00 15.10
C VAL A 173 11.83 -9.03 13.98
N LEU A 174 12.87 -9.07 13.15
CA LEU A 174 13.05 -9.98 12.03
C LEU A 174 13.93 -11.15 12.49
N SER A 175 13.36 -12.35 12.55
CA SER A 175 14.12 -13.59 12.75
C SER A 175 14.47 -14.19 11.40
N MET A 176 15.76 -14.46 11.19
CA MET A 176 16.31 -14.97 9.94
C MET A 176 16.97 -16.33 10.18
N TYR A 177 16.59 -17.33 9.42
CA TYR A 177 17.14 -18.69 9.47
C TYR A 177 17.80 -19.03 8.14
N TYR A 178 19.01 -19.59 8.15
CA TYR A 178 19.79 -19.85 6.94
C TYR A 178 20.81 -20.99 7.13
N GLY A 179 21.26 -21.61 6.03
CA GLY A 179 22.21 -22.74 6.05
C GLY A 179 21.55 -24.13 6.09
N GLY A 180 20.23 -24.23 5.95
CA GLY A 180 19.50 -25.51 5.84
C GLY A 180 19.41 -26.04 4.41
N ARG A 181 18.97 -27.29 4.23
CA ARG A 181 18.73 -27.83 2.87
C ARG A 181 17.61 -27.05 2.16
N PRO A 182 17.83 -26.54 0.94
CA PRO A 182 16.78 -25.93 0.11
C PRO A 182 15.59 -26.88 -0.06
N GLY A 183 14.36 -26.36 -0.14
CA GLY A 183 13.14 -27.15 -0.38
C GLY A 183 12.60 -27.97 0.79
N ALA A 184 13.37 -28.18 1.87
CA ALA A 184 12.88 -28.87 3.06
C ALA A 184 12.12 -27.89 3.98
N TRP A 185 10.78 -27.89 3.90
CA TRP A 185 9.91 -27.07 4.76
C TRP A 185 10.22 -27.23 6.26
N TRP A 186 10.55 -28.47 6.67
CA TRP A 186 10.93 -28.82 8.04
C TRP A 186 12.40 -28.55 8.39
N GLY A 187 13.26 -28.28 7.40
CA GLY A 187 14.69 -27.98 7.57
C GLY A 187 14.98 -26.51 7.87
N LYS A 188 14.15 -25.59 7.35
CA LYS A 188 14.31 -24.13 7.46
C LYS A 188 14.10 -23.57 8.88
N ARG A 189 13.39 -24.30 9.74
CA ARG A 189 13.04 -23.87 11.11
C ARG A 189 13.89 -24.48 12.22
N ARG A 190 14.86 -25.34 11.87
CA ARG A 190 15.64 -26.06 12.89
C ARG A 190 16.78 -25.19 13.43
N PRO A 191 16.93 -25.09 14.77
CA PRO A 191 18.06 -24.40 15.42
C PRO A 191 19.45 -24.96 15.05
N GLN A 192 19.57 -26.06 14.31
CA GLN A 192 20.86 -26.62 13.90
C GLN A 192 21.53 -25.81 12.75
N HIS A 193 20.82 -24.85 12.18
CA HIS A 193 21.30 -23.96 11.12
C HIS A 193 21.46 -22.52 11.64
N GLY A 194 22.03 -21.63 10.84
CA GLY A 194 22.29 -20.24 11.21
C GLY A 194 21.00 -19.52 11.58
N HIS A 195 21.06 -18.70 12.63
CA HIS A 195 19.92 -17.95 13.12
C HIS A 195 20.38 -16.54 13.51
N ALA A 196 19.70 -15.53 13.00
CA ALA A 196 19.90 -14.15 13.37
C ALA A 196 18.58 -13.50 13.76
N VAL A 197 18.65 -12.60 14.72
CA VAL A 197 17.52 -11.79 15.16
C VAL A 197 17.95 -10.34 15.06
N VAL A 198 17.22 -9.56 14.25
CA VAL A 198 17.56 -8.17 13.93
C VAL A 198 16.32 -7.30 14.15
N THR A 199 16.48 -6.08 14.64
CA THR A 199 15.38 -5.11 14.65
C THR A 199 15.03 -4.66 13.23
N VAL A 200 13.86 -4.04 13.04
CA VAL A 200 13.50 -3.37 11.77
C VAL A 200 14.56 -2.34 11.34
N ASP A 201 15.20 -1.71 12.31
CA ASP A 201 16.24 -0.68 12.10
C ASP A 201 17.62 -1.28 11.79
N GLY A 202 17.71 -2.61 11.62
CA GLY A 202 18.96 -3.28 11.25
C GLY A 202 19.90 -3.56 12.43
N ILE A 203 19.45 -3.39 13.68
CA ILE A 203 20.27 -3.64 14.87
C ILE A 203 20.27 -5.14 15.15
N LEU A 204 21.45 -5.75 15.16
CA LEU A 204 21.64 -7.16 15.48
C LEU A 204 21.42 -7.40 16.97
N ILE A 205 20.40 -8.19 17.31
CA ILE A 205 20.09 -8.58 18.70
C ILE A 205 20.80 -9.90 19.04
N TYR A 206 20.81 -10.82 18.09
CA TYR A 206 21.39 -12.15 18.28
C TYR A 206 21.88 -12.68 16.93
N HIS A 207 23.04 -13.34 16.94
CA HIS A 207 23.55 -14.02 15.76
C HIS A 207 24.22 -15.32 16.14
N ARG A 208 23.88 -16.36 15.38
CA ARG A 208 24.53 -17.65 15.43
C ARG A 208 24.82 -18.11 14.01
N PRO A 209 26.10 -18.24 13.63
CA PRO A 209 26.47 -18.81 12.35
C PRO A 209 26.01 -20.27 12.19
N PRO A 210 25.71 -20.70 10.96
CA PRO A 210 25.39 -22.10 10.68
C PRO A 210 26.58 -22.98 11.06
N PHE A 211 26.29 -24.20 11.54
CA PHE A 211 27.31 -25.18 11.95
C PHE A 211 28.23 -24.75 13.11
N SER A 212 27.95 -23.62 13.76
CA SER A 212 28.56 -23.30 15.06
C SER A 212 28.17 -24.38 16.08
N ALA A 213 29.15 -24.86 16.83
CA ALA A 213 28.93 -25.81 17.92
C ALA A 213 27.78 -25.30 18.80
N HIS A 214 26.84 -26.17 19.16
CA HIS A 214 25.93 -25.84 20.24
C HIS A 214 26.81 -25.53 21.45
N GLY A 215 26.85 -24.25 21.85
CA GLY A 215 27.41 -23.87 23.15
C GLY A 215 26.82 -24.83 24.19
N PRO A 216 27.60 -25.22 25.22
CA PRO A 216 27.28 -26.33 26.09
C PRO A 216 25.81 -26.24 26.43
N HIS A 217 25.03 -27.21 25.97
CA HIS A 217 23.64 -27.27 26.37
C HIS A 217 23.69 -27.24 27.89
N ASN A 218 23.13 -26.19 28.48
CA ASN A 218 22.80 -26.17 29.89
C ASN A 218 21.75 -27.27 30.10
N ARG A 219 22.20 -28.54 30.09
CA ARG A 219 21.64 -29.60 30.91
C ARG A 219 22.01 -29.23 32.35
N VAL A 220 21.50 -28.09 32.81
CA VAL A 220 21.30 -27.90 34.23
C VAL A 220 20.20 -28.90 34.50
N GLY A 221 20.58 -30.08 35.01
CA GLY A 221 19.63 -31.00 35.59
C GLY A 221 18.85 -30.18 36.61
N HIS A 222 17.56 -30.00 36.35
CA HIS A 222 16.71 -29.35 37.33
C HIS A 222 16.79 -30.22 38.59
N PRO A 223 17.02 -29.66 39.79
CA PRO A 223 17.22 -30.43 41.03
C PRO A 223 16.01 -31.29 41.45
N LEU A 224 14.94 -31.31 40.65
CA LEU A 224 13.78 -32.19 40.80
C LEU A 224 13.93 -33.54 40.08
N PHE A 225 14.96 -33.72 39.26
CA PHE A 225 15.19 -34.96 38.49
C PHE A 225 16.53 -35.64 38.80
N GLU A 226 17.18 -35.29 39.90
CA GLU A 226 18.29 -36.07 40.44
C GLU A 226 17.75 -37.43 40.93
N ARG A 227 18.00 -38.48 40.14
CA ARG A 227 17.74 -39.87 40.53
C ARG A 227 18.70 -40.21 41.67
N GLY A 228 18.19 -40.14 42.89
CA GLY A 228 18.87 -40.65 44.08
C GLY A 228 19.18 -42.15 43.99
N ASN A 229 20.30 -42.51 44.60
CA ASN A 229 20.87 -43.86 44.73
C ASN A 229 19.88 -44.92 45.26
N THR A 230 19.89 -46.13 44.68
CA THR A 230 19.87 -47.47 45.35
C THR A 230 19.91 -48.63 44.32
N PRO A 231 20.39 -49.85 44.67
CA PRO A 231 21.42 -50.59 43.92
C PRO A 231 20.90 -51.92 43.27
N PRO A 232 21.73 -52.95 42.95
CA PRO A 232 21.80 -53.55 41.60
C PRO A 232 20.97 -54.83 41.38
N ALA A 233 20.70 -55.06 40.08
CA ALA A 233 20.41 -56.32 39.38
C ALA A 233 19.25 -57.23 39.85
N ALA A 234 18.21 -57.32 39.02
CA ALA A 234 17.47 -58.57 38.80
C ALA A 234 16.98 -58.65 37.33
N THR A 235 17.54 -59.63 36.62
CA THR A 235 16.92 -60.50 35.60
C THR A 235 16.24 -59.87 34.37
N LEU A 236 16.88 -60.08 33.22
CA LEU A 236 16.32 -59.93 31.87
C LEU A 236 15.14 -60.89 31.65
N LEU A 237 14.00 -60.38 31.17
CA LEU A 237 12.99 -61.17 30.43
C LEU A 237 12.50 -60.38 29.19
N PRO A 238 12.09 -61.09 28.11
CA PRO A 238 12.14 -60.55 26.75
C PRO A 238 10.86 -59.86 26.27
N LYS A 239 11.10 -58.83 25.45
CA LYS A 239 10.30 -58.18 24.40
C LYS A 239 8.90 -58.75 24.07
N ALA A 240 7.88 -57.89 24.23
CA ALA A 240 6.70 -57.83 23.36
C ALA A 240 6.18 -56.38 23.25
N ASN A 241 6.21 -55.81 22.04
CA ASN A 241 5.75 -54.46 21.62
C ASN A 241 4.19 -54.41 21.52
N PRO A 242 3.49 -53.24 21.40
CA PRO A 242 3.80 -52.05 20.58
C PRO A 242 3.38 -50.66 21.18
N PRO A 243 3.52 -49.50 20.48
CA PRO A 243 3.68 -48.19 21.11
C PRO A 243 2.37 -47.48 21.46
N LEU A 244 2.42 -46.68 22.53
CA LEU A 244 1.34 -45.77 22.94
C LEU A 244 1.30 -44.50 22.08
N PRO A 245 0.10 -43.90 21.85
CA PRO A 245 -0.07 -42.71 21.03
C PRO A 245 0.46 -41.44 21.74
N SER A 246 1.18 -40.62 21.00
CA SER A 246 1.66 -39.30 21.44
C SER A 246 0.49 -38.32 21.62
N ARG A 247 0.14 -38.04 22.87
CA ARG A 247 -0.86 -37.02 23.22
C ARG A 247 -0.21 -35.64 23.14
N GLN A 248 -0.67 -34.84 22.18
CA GLN A 248 -0.47 -33.39 22.12
C GLN A 248 -0.89 -32.78 23.47
N GLY A 249 0.03 -32.01 24.07
CA GLY A 249 -0.20 -31.21 25.27
C GLY A 249 0.04 -29.74 24.95
N ASP A 250 -0.96 -28.95 25.28
CA ASP A 250 -1.08 -27.51 25.12
C ASP A 250 0.08 -26.70 25.70
N GLY A 251 0.43 -25.58 25.04
CA GLY A 251 1.44 -24.64 25.53
C GLY A 251 1.50 -23.31 24.75
N SER A 252 0.80 -22.30 25.28
CA SER A 252 0.90 -20.86 24.98
C SER A 252 0.43 -20.35 23.61
N GLY A 253 -0.75 -19.73 23.60
CA GLY A 253 -1.36 -19.05 22.47
C GLY A 253 -0.74 -17.69 22.16
N VAL A 254 0.55 -17.65 21.78
CA VAL A 254 1.01 -16.58 20.88
C VAL A 254 0.69 -17.07 19.48
N ARG A 255 -0.38 -16.54 18.87
CA ARG A 255 -0.66 -16.77 17.44
C ARG A 255 0.50 -16.18 16.65
N LYS A 256 1.56 -16.97 16.42
CA LYS A 256 2.60 -16.69 15.44
C LYS A 256 1.90 -16.63 14.09
N ILE A 257 1.67 -15.41 13.59
CA ILE A 257 1.28 -15.22 12.21
C ILE A 257 2.54 -15.53 11.40
N VAL A 258 2.63 -16.78 10.95
CA VAL A 258 3.67 -17.24 10.03
C VAL A 258 3.33 -16.66 8.67
N ALA A 259 3.77 -15.44 8.40
CA ALA A 259 3.86 -14.94 7.03
C ALA A 259 5.10 -15.60 6.40
N SER A 260 4.94 -16.85 5.96
CA SER A 260 5.91 -17.55 5.13
C SER A 260 5.90 -16.87 3.75
N ALA A 261 6.79 -15.91 3.52
CA ALA A 261 7.07 -15.46 2.17
C ALA A 261 7.78 -16.60 1.42
N ASP A 262 7.32 -16.94 0.22
CA ASP A 262 8.01 -17.90 -0.65
C ASP A 262 9.44 -17.42 -0.90
N SER A 263 10.40 -18.13 -0.30
CA SER A 263 11.81 -17.75 -0.30
C SER A 263 12.39 -17.61 -1.71
N THR A 264 11.79 -18.29 -2.70
CA THR A 264 12.18 -18.22 -4.12
C THR A 264 11.75 -16.91 -4.79
N ALA A 265 10.54 -16.42 -4.50
CA ALA A 265 10.08 -15.13 -5.04
C ALA A 265 10.85 -13.97 -4.41
N LEU A 266 11.13 -14.04 -3.11
CA LEU A 266 11.91 -13.04 -2.40
C LEU A 266 13.40 -13.05 -2.82
N ALA A 267 13.99 -14.23 -3.05
CA ALA A 267 15.36 -14.32 -3.57
C ALA A 267 15.47 -13.75 -5.00
N ALA A 268 14.48 -14.01 -5.86
CA ALA A 268 14.42 -13.42 -7.20
C ALA A 268 14.21 -11.89 -7.15
N GLU A 269 13.35 -11.38 -6.27
CA GLU A 269 13.16 -9.92 -6.09
C GLU A 269 14.40 -9.24 -5.50
N LEU A 270 15.12 -9.88 -4.57
CA LEU A 270 16.39 -9.39 -4.05
C LEU A 270 17.51 -9.39 -5.10
N ALA A 271 17.40 -10.22 -6.14
CA ALA A 271 18.34 -10.29 -7.24
C ALA A 271 17.98 -9.41 -8.45
N SER A 272 16.76 -8.84 -8.50
CA SER A 272 16.22 -8.13 -9.69
C SER A 272 15.81 -6.67 -9.48
N ALA A 273 16.04 -6.11 -8.29
CA ALA A 273 15.70 -4.72 -7.95
C ALA A 273 16.66 -3.67 -8.50
#